data_AF-A0A3E4Z7B4-F1
#
_entry.id   AF-A0A3E4Z7B4-F1
#
_cell.length_a   1.000
_cell.length_b   1.000
_cell.length_c   1.000
_cell.angle_alpha   90.00
_cell.angle_beta   90.00
_cell.angle_gamma   90.00
#
_symmetry.space_group_name_H-M   'P 1'
#
loop_
_entity.id
_entity.type
_entity.pdbx_description
1 polymer ?
#
loop_
_entity_poly.entity_id
_entity_poly.type
_entity_poly.pdbx_seq_one_letter_code
_entity_poly.pdbx_strand_id
1 'polypeptide(L)'
;MDEISFKKGAEGYVAEYTSEGRTMVQIQGVKSGRLSISQFIDTMEPVAMDTVNFTNSVIEINVPAGMKVRLLSDVEVKKVKALVIKDTAAAGGGGGGESYVLPKASDSALGGIQTGFSESGKNYAVRVDGAGKAYVTVNWTDTTYTNATTAKPGIVKQGAHVTDATGSEDAHTVLNKLIDELEKAGVLASA
;
A
#
# COMPACT_ATOMS: atom_id res chain seq x y z
N MET A 1 6.92 -12.14 -27.97
CA MET A 1 6.91 -13.56 -28.35
C MET A 1 7.28 -13.76 -29.80
N ASP A 2 8.48 -14.28 -30.01
CA ASP A 2 8.89 -14.86 -31.28
C ASP A 2 7.89 -15.95 -31.67
N GLU A 3 7.55 -16.01 -32.96
CA GLU A 3 6.59 -16.97 -33.49
C GLU A 3 7.05 -18.40 -33.18
N ILE A 4 6.27 -19.17 -32.43
CA ILE A 4 6.56 -20.60 -32.19
C ILE A 4 6.57 -21.28 -33.55
N SER A 5 7.74 -21.73 -34.01
CA SER A 5 7.89 -22.37 -35.31
C SER A 5 8.23 -23.84 -35.15
N PHE A 6 7.43 -24.73 -35.72
CA PHE A 6 7.72 -26.16 -35.77
C PHE A 6 8.64 -26.48 -36.96
N LYS A 7 9.68 -27.27 -36.71
CA LYS A 7 10.59 -27.79 -37.72
C LYS A 7 10.58 -29.31 -37.69
N LYS A 8 10.71 -29.95 -38.86
CA LYS A 8 10.81 -31.41 -38.94
C LYS A 8 12.14 -31.87 -38.34
N GLY A 9 12.07 -32.69 -37.30
CA GLY A 9 13.20 -33.34 -36.62
C GLY A 9 13.15 -34.86 -36.77
N ALA A 10 14.00 -35.55 -36.02
CA ALA A 10 14.12 -37.02 -36.06
C ALA A 10 12.88 -37.74 -35.48
N GLU A 11 12.28 -37.17 -34.43
CA GLU A 11 11.16 -37.78 -33.69
C GLU A 11 9.78 -37.22 -34.07
N GLY A 12 9.72 -36.33 -35.06
CA GLY A 12 8.50 -35.64 -35.46
C GLY A 12 8.72 -34.16 -35.77
N TYR A 13 7.78 -33.30 -35.42
CA TYR A 13 7.85 -31.86 -35.58
C TYR A 13 8.14 -31.20 -34.23
N VAL A 14 9.24 -30.43 -34.16
CA VAL A 14 9.75 -29.84 -32.91
C VAL A 14 9.69 -28.32 -32.98
N ALA A 15 9.19 -27.70 -31.92
CA ALA A 15 9.36 -26.27 -31.66
C ALA A 15 10.01 -26.09 -30.28
N GLU A 16 10.96 -25.16 -30.19
CA GLU A 16 11.57 -24.75 -28.93
C GLU A 16 11.48 -23.24 -28.79
N TYR A 17 11.15 -22.77 -27.60
CA TYR A 17 11.09 -21.35 -27.29
C TYR A 17 11.41 -21.11 -25.81
N THR A 18 11.82 -19.89 -25.49
CA THR A 18 11.98 -19.45 -24.10
C THR A 18 10.62 -18.98 -23.58
N SER A 19 10.17 -19.54 -22.46
CA SER A 19 8.89 -19.15 -21.86
C SER A 19 8.93 -17.68 -21.41
N GLU A 20 7.90 -16.93 -21.76
CA GLU A 20 7.60 -15.59 -21.21
C GLU A 20 6.64 -15.68 -20.01
N GLY A 21 6.39 -16.89 -19.49
CA GLY A 21 5.40 -17.19 -18.45
C GLY A 21 4.22 -18.00 -18.98
N ARG A 22 3.06 -17.85 -18.33
CA ARG A 22 1.83 -18.57 -18.69
C ARG A 22 1.40 -18.23 -20.13
N THR A 23 1.37 -19.23 -21.00
CA THR A 23 1.12 -19.04 -22.43
C THR A 23 -0.02 -19.94 -22.89
N MET A 24 -1.02 -19.38 -23.58
CA MET A 24 -1.98 -20.16 -24.36
C MET A 24 -1.42 -20.39 -25.76
N VAL A 25 -1.37 -21.65 -26.19
CA VAL A 25 -0.95 -22.00 -27.54
C VAL A 25 -2.12 -22.67 -28.26
N GLN A 26 -2.60 -22.02 -29.31
CA GLN A 26 -3.51 -22.64 -30.27
C GLN A 26 -2.70 -23.36 -31.33
N ILE A 27 -2.92 -24.67 -31.47
CA ILE A 27 -2.16 -25.54 -32.38
C ILE A 27 -3.13 -26.31 -33.27
N GLN A 28 -2.82 -26.31 -34.57
CA GLN A 28 -3.55 -27.03 -35.61
C GLN A 28 -2.64 -28.02 -36.31
N GLY A 29 -2.94 -29.32 -36.16
CA GLY A 29 -2.30 -30.41 -36.89
C GLY A 29 -2.94 -30.64 -38.26
N VAL A 30 -2.22 -31.34 -39.14
CA VAL A 30 -2.80 -31.82 -40.41
C VAL A 30 -3.88 -32.89 -40.20
N LYS A 31 -3.77 -33.64 -39.09
CA LYS A 31 -4.66 -34.70 -38.61
C LYS A 31 -4.54 -34.78 -37.07
N SER A 32 -5.32 -35.67 -36.45
CA SER A 32 -5.18 -35.95 -35.02
C SER A 32 -3.85 -36.61 -34.68
N GLY A 33 -3.20 -36.13 -33.63
CA GLY A 33 -1.91 -36.61 -33.17
C GLY A 33 -1.66 -36.27 -31.70
N ARG A 34 -0.46 -36.60 -31.24
CA ARG A 34 0.04 -36.37 -29.88
C ARG A 34 1.01 -35.19 -29.86
N LEU A 35 0.84 -34.33 -28.87
CA LEU A 35 1.79 -33.27 -28.52
C LEU A 35 2.41 -33.59 -27.16
N SER A 36 3.72 -33.76 -27.14
CA SER A 36 4.50 -33.91 -25.92
C SER A 36 5.12 -32.56 -25.55
N ILE A 37 4.93 -32.14 -24.30
CA ILE A 37 5.38 -30.85 -23.78
C ILE A 37 6.44 -31.13 -22.74
N SER A 38 7.61 -30.52 -22.89
CA SER A 38 8.73 -30.64 -21.95
C SER A 38 9.29 -29.27 -21.61
N GLN A 39 9.84 -29.14 -20.40
CA GLN A 39 10.57 -27.94 -19.96
C GLN A 39 12.01 -28.27 -19.60
N PHE A 40 12.91 -27.30 -19.75
CA PHE A 40 14.31 -27.44 -19.38
C PHE A 40 14.98 -26.09 -19.15
N ILE A 41 16.12 -26.16 -18.49
CA ILE A 41 17.10 -25.08 -18.42
C ILE A 41 18.21 -25.42 -19.42
N ASP A 42 18.86 -24.40 -19.98
CA ASP A 42 20.01 -24.62 -20.84
C ASP A 42 21.01 -25.57 -20.19
N THR A 43 21.58 -26.45 -21.02
CA THR A 43 22.55 -27.50 -20.63
C THR A 43 22.00 -28.69 -19.83
N MET A 44 20.68 -28.75 -19.56
CA MET A 44 20.03 -29.91 -18.94
C MET A 44 19.10 -30.67 -19.90
N GLU A 45 18.85 -31.94 -19.60
CA GLU A 45 17.93 -32.78 -20.37
C GLU A 45 16.46 -32.34 -20.18
N PRO A 46 15.63 -32.33 -21.24
CA PRO A 46 14.22 -32.01 -21.16
C PRO A 46 13.42 -32.89 -20.22
N VAL A 47 12.72 -32.25 -19.28
CA VAL A 47 11.80 -32.91 -18.36
C VAL A 47 10.39 -32.85 -18.94
N ALA A 48 9.75 -34.01 -19.10
CA ALA A 48 8.38 -34.10 -19.59
C ALA A 48 7.41 -33.45 -18.60
N MET A 49 6.54 -32.57 -19.10
CA MET A 49 5.47 -31.94 -18.33
C MET A 49 4.14 -32.64 -18.56
N ASP A 50 3.74 -32.73 -19.81
CA ASP A 50 2.42 -33.22 -20.19
C ASP A 50 2.44 -33.81 -21.60
N THR A 51 1.42 -34.60 -21.90
CA THR A 51 1.13 -35.12 -23.21
C THR A 51 -0.35 -34.97 -23.49
N VAL A 52 -0.67 -34.28 -24.57
CA VAL A 52 -2.06 -34.06 -24.98
C VAL A 52 -2.31 -34.58 -26.39
N ASN A 53 -3.49 -35.16 -26.60
CA ASN A 53 -3.98 -35.43 -27.94
C ASN A 53 -4.54 -34.13 -28.52
N PHE A 54 -4.20 -33.81 -29.76
CA PHE A 54 -4.62 -32.56 -30.40
C PHE A 54 -4.99 -32.77 -31.87
N THR A 55 -5.76 -31.82 -32.40
CA THR A 55 -6.00 -31.69 -33.85
C THR A 55 -6.18 -30.21 -34.18
N ASN A 56 -7.09 -29.56 -33.46
CA ASN A 56 -7.26 -28.11 -33.45
C ASN A 56 -7.62 -27.75 -32.01
N SER A 57 -6.60 -27.55 -31.19
CA SER A 57 -6.76 -27.44 -29.74
C SER A 57 -6.06 -26.18 -29.24
N VAL A 58 -6.60 -25.63 -28.14
CA VAL A 58 -5.94 -24.58 -27.36
C VAL A 58 -5.41 -25.25 -26.10
N ILE A 59 -4.12 -25.09 -25.85
CA ILE A 59 -3.41 -25.74 -24.74
C ILE A 59 -2.74 -24.65 -23.91
N GLU A 60 -2.83 -24.79 -22.60
CA GLU A 60 -2.16 -23.90 -21.68
C GLU A 60 -0.80 -24.47 -21.29
N ILE A 61 0.24 -23.65 -21.40
CA ILE A 61 1.60 -23.98 -20.98
C ILE A 61 1.98 -23.03 -19.85
N ASN A 62 2.01 -23.58 -18.63
CA ASN A 62 2.38 -22.84 -17.44
C ASN A 62 3.83 -23.15 -17.04
N VAL A 63 4.76 -22.44 -17.66
CA VAL A 63 6.20 -22.57 -17.39
C VAL A 63 6.72 -21.20 -16.97
N PRO A 64 7.37 -21.06 -15.79
CA PRO A 64 8.03 -19.84 -15.36
C PRO A 64 8.88 -19.17 -16.44
N ALA A 65 8.91 -17.84 -16.43
CA ALA A 65 9.65 -17.06 -17.40
C ALA A 65 11.16 -17.39 -17.35
N GLY A 66 11.78 -17.49 -18.52
CA GLY A 66 13.22 -17.80 -18.66
C GLY A 66 13.58 -19.27 -18.78
N MET A 67 12.67 -20.20 -18.48
CA MET A 67 12.88 -21.62 -18.81
C MET A 67 12.57 -21.90 -20.29
N LYS A 68 13.26 -22.88 -20.87
CA LYS A 68 12.97 -23.34 -22.24
C LYS A 68 11.85 -24.36 -22.23
N VAL A 69 11.02 -24.28 -23.27
CA VAL A 69 9.93 -25.22 -23.53
C VAL A 69 10.20 -25.90 -24.86
N ARG A 70 10.05 -27.23 -24.90
CA ARG A 70 10.04 -28.04 -26.11
C ARG A 70 8.64 -28.60 -26.34
N LEU A 71 8.14 -28.38 -27.55
CA LEU A 71 6.92 -28.96 -28.06
C LEU A 71 7.30 -29.97 -29.15
N LEU A 72 6.98 -31.24 -28.94
CA LEU A 72 7.20 -32.31 -29.91
C LEU A 72 5.85 -32.85 -30.37
N SER A 73 5.58 -32.80 -31.68
CA SER A 73 4.41 -33.40 -32.29
C SER A 73 4.77 -34.56 -33.21
N ASP A 74 3.97 -35.62 -33.16
CA ASP A 74 4.04 -36.77 -34.06
C ASP A 74 3.43 -36.51 -35.46
N VAL A 75 2.71 -35.40 -35.64
CA VAL A 75 2.04 -35.01 -36.88
C VAL A 75 2.48 -33.62 -37.32
N GLU A 76 2.35 -33.33 -38.61
CA GLU A 76 2.68 -32.03 -39.15
C GLU A 76 1.75 -30.94 -38.58
N VAL A 77 2.35 -29.82 -38.18
CA VAL A 77 1.63 -28.65 -37.65
C VAL A 77 1.38 -27.67 -38.78
N LYS A 78 0.10 -27.39 -39.07
CA LYS A 78 -0.34 -26.44 -40.10
C LYS A 78 -0.20 -24.99 -39.64
N LYS A 79 -0.64 -24.71 -38.42
CA LYS A 79 -0.68 -23.37 -37.83
C LYS A 79 -0.49 -23.47 -36.33
N VAL A 80 0.26 -22.52 -35.80
CA VAL A 80 0.40 -22.32 -34.37
C VAL A 80 0.34 -20.84 -34.08
N LYS A 81 -0.36 -20.48 -33.02
CA LYS A 81 -0.38 -19.11 -32.51
C LYS A 81 -0.30 -19.17 -31.00
N ALA A 82 0.63 -18.42 -30.44
CA ALA A 82 0.79 -18.27 -29.01
C ALA A 82 0.29 -16.91 -28.55
N LEU A 83 -0.36 -16.89 -27.39
CA LEU A 83 -0.72 -15.70 -26.66
C LEU A 83 -0.17 -15.86 -25.25
N VAL A 84 0.79 -15.01 -24.89
CA VAL A 84 1.22 -14.89 -23.50
C VAL A 84 0.06 -14.30 -22.72
N ILE A 85 -0.47 -15.07 -21.77
CA ILE A 85 -1.38 -14.51 -20.78
C ILE A 85 -0.48 -13.76 -19.81
N LYS A 86 -0.38 -12.45 -20.02
CA LYS A 86 0.05 -11.57 -18.95
C LYS A 86 -1.07 -11.62 -17.93
N ASP A 87 -0.87 -12.38 -16.87
CA ASP A 87 -1.82 -12.42 -15.77
C ASP A 87 -1.97 -10.99 -15.29
N THR A 88 -3.10 -10.36 -15.60
CA THR A 88 -3.42 -9.02 -15.10
C THR A 88 -3.94 -9.28 -13.70
N ALA A 89 -3.00 -9.59 -12.80
CA ALA A 89 -3.14 -9.96 -11.40
C ALA A 89 -4.58 -10.00 -10.86
N ALA A 90 -5.15 -11.21 -10.75
CA ALA A 90 -6.19 -11.45 -9.76
C ALA A 90 -5.51 -11.53 -8.38
N ALA A 91 -5.94 -10.63 -7.50
CA ALA A 91 -5.36 -10.40 -6.19
C ALA A 91 -5.40 -11.64 -5.27
N GLY A 92 -4.31 -11.83 -4.52
CA GLY A 92 -4.38 -12.35 -3.16
C GLY A 92 -4.14 -13.85 -3.01
N GLY A 93 -2.93 -14.18 -2.55
CA GLY A 93 -2.71 -15.36 -1.70
C GLY A 93 -1.94 -16.50 -2.35
N GLY A 94 -0.62 -16.46 -2.18
CA GLY A 94 0.22 -17.65 -2.11
C GLY A 94 0.58 -18.30 -3.46
N GLY A 95 1.75 -17.96 -3.97
CA GLY A 95 2.45 -18.78 -4.96
C GLY A 95 2.93 -17.99 -6.18
N GLY A 96 4.17 -17.51 -6.13
CA GLY A 96 4.99 -17.24 -7.31
C GLY A 96 4.47 -16.25 -8.35
N GLY A 97 3.60 -15.30 -7.98
CA GLY A 97 3.17 -14.21 -8.86
C GLY A 97 4.12 -13.01 -8.78
N GLU A 98 4.53 -12.49 -9.94
CA GLU A 98 5.35 -11.30 -10.12
C GLU A 98 4.95 -10.14 -9.18
N SER A 99 5.97 -9.41 -8.69
CA SER A 99 5.83 -8.37 -7.67
C SER A 99 4.84 -7.28 -8.08
N TYR A 100 3.62 -7.33 -7.53
CA TYR A 100 2.60 -6.31 -7.78
C TYR A 100 2.94 -5.03 -7.00
N VAL A 101 3.19 -3.94 -7.74
CA VAL A 101 3.40 -2.61 -7.16
C VAL A 101 2.09 -1.84 -7.19
N LEU A 102 1.60 -1.46 -6.00
CA LEU A 102 0.39 -0.64 -5.87
C LEU A 102 0.58 0.70 -6.61
N PRO A 103 -0.40 1.14 -7.43
CA PRO A 103 -0.35 2.45 -8.04
C PRO A 103 -0.48 3.53 -6.96
N LYS A 104 -0.06 4.75 -7.28
CA LYS A 104 -0.24 5.89 -6.37
C LYS A 104 -1.73 6.17 -6.18
N ALA A 105 -2.16 6.32 -4.92
CA ALA A 105 -3.54 6.70 -4.61
C ALA A 105 -3.84 8.11 -5.12
N SER A 106 -5.02 8.28 -5.74
CA SER A 106 -5.57 9.59 -6.13
C SER A 106 -7.04 9.69 -5.75
N ASP A 107 -7.70 10.78 -6.11
CA ASP A 107 -9.15 10.96 -6.00
C ASP A 107 -9.94 10.05 -6.95
N SER A 108 -9.29 9.55 -8.00
CA SER A 108 -9.88 8.72 -9.04
C SER A 108 -9.29 7.30 -9.13
N ALA A 109 -8.26 6.98 -8.35
CA ALA A 109 -7.53 5.71 -8.41
C ALA A 109 -7.21 5.14 -7.02
N LEU A 110 -7.40 3.82 -6.88
CA LEU A 110 -7.11 3.06 -5.67
C LEU A 110 -5.64 2.64 -5.62
N GLY A 111 -4.89 3.22 -4.69
CA GLY A 111 -3.51 2.84 -4.38
C GLY A 111 -3.37 2.07 -3.07
N GLY A 112 -4.39 1.26 -2.73
CA GLY A 112 -4.62 0.69 -1.40
C GLY A 112 -5.64 1.49 -0.58
N ILE A 113 -5.67 2.81 -0.78
CA ILE A 113 -6.76 3.72 -0.38
C ILE A 113 -7.13 4.63 -1.57
N GLN A 114 -8.29 5.28 -1.51
CA GLN A 114 -8.67 6.37 -2.41
C GLN A 114 -8.68 7.67 -1.62
N THR A 115 -8.15 8.74 -2.21
CA THR A 115 -8.15 10.09 -1.60
C THR A 115 -9.33 10.92 -2.14
N GLY A 116 -9.37 12.22 -1.89
CA GLY A 116 -10.45 13.08 -2.38
C GLY A 116 -11.68 13.17 -1.48
N PHE A 117 -11.58 12.73 -0.23
CA PHE A 117 -12.61 12.96 0.78
C PHE A 117 -12.89 14.45 0.95
N SER A 118 -14.16 14.84 0.97
CA SER A 118 -14.59 16.20 1.29
C SER A 118 -14.67 16.36 2.80
N GLU A 119 -13.83 17.23 3.36
CA GLU A 119 -13.72 17.46 4.80
C GLU A 119 -15.06 17.88 5.41
N SER A 120 -15.41 17.30 6.56
CA SER A 120 -16.68 17.56 7.24
C SER A 120 -16.55 17.38 8.75
N GLY A 121 -16.88 18.43 9.51
CA GLY A 121 -16.74 18.44 10.97
C GLY A 121 -15.29 18.20 11.40
N LYS A 122 -15.05 17.13 12.17
CA LYS A 122 -13.71 16.71 12.62
C LYS A 122 -13.09 15.60 11.75
N ASN A 123 -13.66 15.34 10.58
CA ASN A 123 -13.15 14.37 9.62
C ASN A 123 -12.31 15.09 8.57
N TYR A 124 -11.03 14.76 8.51
CA TYR A 124 -10.05 15.39 7.63
C TYR A 124 -9.64 14.44 6.49
N ALA A 125 -9.37 15.02 5.32
CA ALA A 125 -8.95 14.24 4.16
C ALA A 125 -7.48 13.81 4.30
N VAL A 126 -7.19 12.56 3.91
CA VAL A 126 -5.83 12.10 3.66
C VAL A 126 -5.41 12.61 2.28
N ARG A 127 -4.33 13.38 2.23
CA ARG A 127 -3.69 13.87 0.99
C ARG A 127 -2.39 13.13 0.76
N VAL A 128 -1.97 13.03 -0.49
CA VAL A 128 -0.70 12.40 -0.88
C VAL A 128 0.13 13.43 -1.66
N ASP A 129 1.39 13.63 -1.25
CA ASP A 129 2.29 14.58 -1.91
C ASP A 129 2.83 14.05 -3.26
N GLY A 130 3.61 14.86 -3.98
CA GLY A 130 4.23 14.47 -5.25
C GLY A 130 5.08 13.19 -5.16
N ALA A 131 5.72 12.96 -4.01
CA ALA A 131 6.59 11.81 -3.75
C ALA A 131 5.85 10.57 -3.19
N GLY A 132 4.52 10.62 -3.02
CA GLY A 132 3.74 9.49 -2.53
C GLY A 132 3.61 9.39 -1.01
N LYS A 133 4.03 10.42 -0.26
CA LYS A 133 3.85 10.44 1.21
C LYS A 133 2.46 10.94 1.56
N ALA A 134 1.79 10.24 2.46
CA ALA A 134 0.47 10.61 2.95
C ALA A 134 0.57 11.61 4.11
N TYR A 135 -0.34 12.58 4.16
CA TYR A 135 -0.47 13.55 5.25
C TYR A 135 -1.92 13.99 5.44
N VAL A 136 -2.21 14.55 6.61
CA VAL A 136 -3.51 15.14 6.95
C VAL A 136 -3.24 16.53 7.52
N THR A 137 -3.95 17.54 7.01
CA THR A 137 -3.87 18.89 7.57
C THR A 137 -5.04 19.10 8.52
N VAL A 138 -4.74 19.27 9.80
CA VAL A 138 -5.74 19.53 10.84
C VAL A 138 -5.70 21.02 11.17
N ASN A 139 -6.72 21.76 10.74
CA ASN A 139 -6.85 23.19 11.02
C ASN A 139 -7.48 23.41 12.40
N TRP A 140 -6.76 23.04 13.45
CA TRP A 140 -7.13 23.42 14.81
C TRP A 140 -6.60 24.81 15.17
N THR A 141 -7.40 25.55 15.92
CA THR A 141 -6.95 26.77 16.59
C THR A 141 -6.56 26.40 18.00
N ASP A 142 -5.35 26.80 18.42
CA ASP A 142 -4.94 26.61 19.81
C ASP A 142 -5.88 27.39 20.73
N THR A 143 -6.41 26.71 21.75
CA THR A 143 -7.17 27.37 22.80
C THR A 143 -6.20 28.15 23.68
N THR A 144 -6.08 29.45 23.44
CA THR A 144 -5.34 30.35 24.33
C THR A 144 -6.22 30.67 25.54
N TYR A 145 -5.82 30.20 26.71
CA TYR A 145 -6.47 30.60 27.96
C TYR A 145 -5.79 31.86 28.50
N THR A 146 -6.58 32.90 28.75
CA THR A 146 -6.11 34.13 29.40
C THR A 146 -6.06 33.98 30.92
N ASN A 147 -5.39 34.90 31.62
CA ASN A 147 -5.47 34.99 33.07
C ASN A 147 -6.93 35.04 33.55
N ALA A 148 -7.19 34.37 34.68
CA ALA A 148 -8.48 34.49 35.35
C ALA A 148 -8.72 35.94 35.78
N THR A 149 -9.97 36.39 35.64
CA THR A 149 -10.45 37.67 36.16
C THR A 149 -11.72 37.42 36.98
N THR A 150 -12.16 38.42 37.74
CA THR A 150 -13.44 38.36 38.47
C THR A 150 -14.62 37.98 37.58
N ALA A 151 -14.60 38.37 36.30
CA ALA A 151 -15.71 38.16 35.37
C ALA A 151 -15.57 36.89 34.50
N LYS A 152 -14.39 36.26 34.44
CA LYS A 152 -14.13 35.14 33.52
C LYS A 152 -13.12 34.13 34.09
N PRO A 153 -13.46 32.82 34.14
CA PRO A 153 -12.51 31.76 34.47
C PRO A 153 -11.33 31.74 33.50
N GLY A 154 -10.12 31.44 34.00
CA GLY A 154 -8.89 31.44 33.20
C GLY A 154 -7.73 30.73 33.90
N ILE A 155 -6.51 30.84 33.35
CA ILE A 155 -5.32 30.28 33.97
C ILE A 155 -4.99 31.06 35.25
N VAL A 156 -4.71 30.34 36.32
CA VAL A 156 -4.04 30.87 37.52
C VAL A 156 -2.62 30.31 37.58
N LYS A 157 -1.63 31.16 37.88
CA LYS A 157 -0.28 30.66 38.16
C LYS A 157 -0.31 29.93 39.51
N GLN A 158 0.34 28.78 39.61
CA GLN A 158 0.49 28.08 40.88
C GLN A 158 1.21 29.01 41.87
N GLY A 159 0.58 29.27 43.02
CA GLY A 159 1.07 30.24 44.02
C GLY A 159 0.67 31.70 43.79
N ALA A 160 -0.15 32.02 42.77
CA ALA A 160 -0.74 33.35 42.65
C ALA A 160 -1.77 33.58 43.75
N HIS A 161 -1.61 34.67 44.50
CA HIS A 161 -2.62 35.17 45.42
C HIS A 161 -3.78 35.73 44.59
N VAL A 162 -4.96 35.12 44.71
CA VAL A 162 -6.19 35.66 44.13
C VAL A 162 -6.66 36.75 45.08
N THR A 163 -6.35 38.02 44.78
CA THR A 163 -6.97 39.15 45.49
C THR A 163 -8.48 39.04 45.31
N ASP A 164 -9.24 39.19 46.39
CA ASP A 164 -10.69 39.16 46.27
C ASP A 164 -11.16 40.26 45.31
N ALA A 165 -12.27 39.98 44.63
CA ALA A 165 -12.83 40.79 43.56
C ALA A 165 -13.21 42.23 43.96
N THR A 166 -13.12 42.55 45.25
CA THR A 166 -13.61 43.78 45.84
C THR A 166 -12.61 44.94 45.80
N GLY A 167 -11.42 44.74 45.23
CA GLY A 167 -10.34 45.74 45.29
C GLY A 167 -9.89 45.97 46.73
N SER A 168 -10.21 45.05 47.63
CA SER A 168 -9.71 45.04 48.98
C SER A 168 -8.25 44.62 48.92
N GLU A 169 -7.38 45.34 49.63
CA GLU A 169 -5.99 44.92 49.82
C GLU A 169 -6.00 43.46 50.28
N ASP A 170 -5.08 42.64 49.77
CA ASP A 170 -5.07 41.22 50.11
C ASP A 170 -4.98 41.05 51.64
N ALA A 171 -5.55 39.96 52.16
CA ALA A 171 -5.63 39.73 53.60
C ALA A 171 -4.26 39.77 54.30
N HIS A 172 -3.16 39.46 53.57
CA HIS A 172 -1.80 39.55 54.11
C HIS A 172 -1.37 41.01 54.27
N THR A 173 -1.63 41.85 53.27
CA THR A 173 -1.35 43.30 53.34
C THR A 173 -2.18 43.99 54.42
N VAL A 174 -3.47 43.66 54.54
CA VAL A 174 -4.34 44.22 55.59
C VAL A 174 -3.87 43.76 56.97
N LEU A 175 -3.52 42.48 57.12
CA LEU A 175 -3.03 41.94 58.39
C LEU A 175 -1.70 42.57 58.80
N ASN A 176 -0.75 42.75 57.86
CA ASN A 176 0.52 43.41 58.14
C ASN A 176 0.33 44.88 58.54
N LYS A 177 -0.53 45.62 57.83
CA LYS A 177 -0.88 46.99 58.22
C LYS A 177 -1.48 47.07 59.63
N LEU A 178 -2.38 46.14 59.96
CA LEU A 178 -2.97 46.07 61.30
C LEU A 178 -1.92 45.72 62.36
N ILE A 179 -0.99 44.79 62.08
CA ILE A 179 0.12 44.46 62.98
C ILE A 179 0.97 45.71 63.24
N ASP A 180 1.38 46.44 62.20
CA ASP A 180 2.17 47.67 62.33
C ASP A 180 1.43 48.73 63.19
N GLU A 181 0.12 48.89 63.00
CA GLU A 181 -0.70 49.82 63.78
C GLU A 181 -0.81 49.41 65.25
N LEU A 182 -0.97 48.12 65.54
CA LEU A 182 -1.06 47.59 66.89
C LEU A 182 0.27 47.64 67.64
N GLU A 183 1.41 47.43 66.95
CA GLU A 183 2.74 47.64 67.51
C GLU A 183 2.98 49.11 67.84
N LYS A 184 2.61 50.03 66.93
CA LYS A 184 2.71 51.47 67.15
C LYS A 184 1.83 51.94 68.31
N ALA A 185 0.67 51.32 68.49
CA ALA A 185 -0.22 51.58 69.62
C ALA A 185 0.28 50.96 70.94
N GLY A 186 1.37 50.17 70.91
CA GLY A 186 1.95 49.49 72.08
C GLY A 186 1.10 48.33 72.60
N VAL A 187 0.13 47.87 71.80
CA VAL A 187 -0.77 46.75 72.15
C VAL A 187 -0.06 45.42 71.93
N LEU A 188 0.79 45.34 70.91
CA LEU A 188 1.68 44.21 70.66
C LEU A 188 3.13 44.64 70.93
N ALA A 189 3.94 43.70 71.45
CA ALA A 189 5.38 43.88 71.47
C ALA A 189 5.90 43.73 70.04
N SER A 190 6.75 44.67 69.59
CA SER A 190 7.39 44.56 68.28
C SER A 190 8.17 43.26 68.20
N ALA A 191 7.89 42.46 67.17
CA ALA A 191 8.59 41.20 66.92
C ALA A 191 10.08 41.40 66.59
#